data_AF-A0A9X0RZX1-F1
#
_entry.id   AF-A0A9X0RZX1-F1
#
_cell.length_a   1.000
_cell.length_b   1.000
_cell.length_c   1.000
_cell.angle_alpha   90.00
_cell.angle_beta   90.00
_cell.angle_gamma   90.00
#
_symmetry.space_group_name_H-M   'P 1'
#
loop_
_entity.id
_entity.type
_entity.pdbx_description
1 polymer ?
#
loop_
_entity_poly.entity_id
_entity_poly.type
_entity_poly.pdbx_seq_one_letter_code
_entity_poly.pdbx_strand_id
1 'polypeptide(L)' 'MMPLTELERFLSGNKRMRRGDLLIRRIERISDYCTQQLASPLTPDAYYQNREILNAATAAIQIIHNLLSEPEQIYERR' A
#
# COMPACT_ATOMS: atom_id res chain seq x y z
N MET A 1 0.27 -24.33 9.72
CA MET A 1 0.25 -22.89 10.04
C MET A 1 1.13 -22.20 9.04
N MET A 2 0.59 -21.24 8.28
CA MET A 2 1.39 -20.49 7.30
C MET A 2 2.01 -19.31 8.03
N PRO A 3 3.34 -19.13 7.98
CA PRO A 3 3.98 -18.05 8.70
C PRO A 3 3.55 -16.70 8.14
N LEU A 4 3.34 -15.73 9.03
CA LEU A 4 3.08 -14.35 8.64
C LEU A 4 4.22 -13.82 7.77
N THR A 5 3.83 -13.14 6.69
CA THR A 5 4.74 -12.37 5.86
C THR A 5 5.39 -11.25 6.68
N GLU A 6 6.49 -10.69 6.18
CA GLU A 6 7.15 -9.55 6.83
C GLU A 6 6.22 -8.34 6.97
N LEU A 7 5.35 -8.11 5.97
CA LEU A 7 4.36 -7.05 6.01
C LEU A 7 3.30 -7.29 7.10
N GLU A 8 2.75 -8.49 7.20
CA GLU A 8 1.78 -8.84 8.24
C GLU A 8 2.40 -8.73 9.64
N ARG A 9 3.66 -9.19 9.82
CA ARG A 9 4.42 -9.00 11.07
C ARG A 9 4.66 -7.52 11.38
N PHE A 10 4.95 -6.72 10.36
CA PHE A 10 5.10 -5.28 10.53
C PHE A 10 3.77 -4.60 10.88
N LEU A 11 2.64 -5.15 10.45
CA LEU A 11 1.29 -4.63 10.68
C LEU A 11 0.54 -5.35 11.83
N SER A 12 1.25 -5.99 12.78
CA SER A 12 0.66 -6.63 13.97
C SER A 12 1.15 -5.99 15.27
N GLY A 13 0.37 -6.04 16.35
CA GLY A 13 0.68 -5.46 17.66
C GLY A 13 0.15 -4.03 17.85
N ASN A 14 0.34 -3.49 19.06
CA ASN A 14 -0.24 -2.23 19.57
C ASN A 14 0.01 -0.96 18.72
N LYS A 15 0.97 -0.99 17.78
CA LYS A 15 1.29 0.14 16.88
C LYS A 15 0.92 -0.14 15.42
N ARG A 16 0.09 -1.15 15.14
CA ARG A 16 -0.26 -1.55 13.76
C ARG A 16 -0.91 -0.43 12.97
N MET A 17 -1.89 0.28 13.56
CA MET A 17 -2.56 1.40 12.90
C MET A 17 -1.57 2.49 12.52
N ARG A 18 -0.75 2.95 13.47
CA ARG A 18 0.27 3.99 13.21
C ARG A 18 1.27 3.59 12.12
N ARG A 19 1.69 2.31 12.07
CA ARG A 19 2.59 1.79 11.04
C ARG A 19 1.91 1.70 9.67
N GLY A 20 0.66 1.24 9.66
CA GLY A 20 -0.21 1.25 8.49
C GLY A 20 -0.37 2.64 7.89
N ASP A 21 -0.76 3.62 8.71
CA ASP A 21 -0.92 5.02 8.30
C ASP A 21 0.38 5.64 7.76
N LEU A 22 1.54 5.19 8.27
CA LEU A 22 2.84 5.65 7.78
C LEU A 22 3.18 5.06 6.41
N LEU A 23 2.84 3.78 6.18
CA LEU A 23 2.99 3.15 4.87
C LEU A 23 2.04 3.77 3.85
N ILE A 24 0.76 3.94 4.20
CA ILE A 24 -0.25 4.57 3.33
C ILE A 24 0.22 5.96 2.91
N ARG A 25 0.61 6.84 3.85
CA ARG A 25 1.13 8.18 3.53
C ARG A 25 2.39 8.19 2.66
N ARG A 26 3.19 7.12 2.71
CA ARG A 26 4.36 7.00 1.83
C ARG A 26 3.94 6.60 0.41
N ILE A 27 2.93 5.75 0.27
CA ILE A 27 2.39 5.32 -1.02
C ILE A 27 1.52 6.43 -1.65
N GLU A 28 0.79 7.21 -0.86
CA GLU A 28 0.03 8.38 -1.32
C GLU A 28 0.96 9.39 -2.00
N ARG A 29 2.14 9.67 -1.41
CA ARG A 29 3.13 10.56 -2.06
C ARG A 29 3.59 10.06 -3.44
N ILE A 30 3.67 8.73 -3.64
CA ILE A 30 3.99 8.13 -4.94
C ILE A 30 2.80 8.32 -5.90
N SER A 31 1.59 8.11 -5.40
CA SER A 31 0.34 8.28 -6.16
C SER A 31 0.17 9.73 -6.62
N ASP A 32 0.44 10.70 -5.75
CA ASP A 32 0.40 12.13 -6.04
C ASP A 32 1.41 12.50 -7.11
N TYR A 33 2.65 12.00 -7.00
CA TYR A 33 3.68 12.20 -8.00
C TYR A 33 3.25 11.67 -9.38
N CYS A 34 2.78 10.42 -9.45
CA CYS A 34 2.31 9.83 -10.70
C CYS A 34 1.11 10.57 -11.27
N THR A 35 0.18 11.04 -10.42
CA THR A 35 -0.98 11.83 -10.85
C THR A 35 -0.56 13.16 -11.47
N GLN A 36 0.41 13.85 -10.87
CA GLN A 36 0.97 15.09 -11.42
C GLN A 36 1.68 14.86 -12.76
N GLN A 37 2.44 13.76 -12.90
CA GLN A 37 3.08 13.40 -14.16
C GLN A 37 2.04 13.13 -15.25
N LEU A 38 1.00 12.36 -14.94
CA LEU A 38 -0.09 12.03 -15.87
C LEU A 38 -0.94 13.23 -16.30
N ALA A 39 -0.92 14.32 -15.53
CA ALA A 39 -1.55 15.59 -15.90
C ALA A 39 -0.74 16.40 -16.93
N SER A 40 0.52 16.01 -17.17
CA SER A 40 1.42 16.67 -18.13
C SER A 40 1.52 15.88 -19.45
N PRO A 41 1.94 16.51 -20.55
CA PRO A 41 2.25 15.79 -21.78
C PRO A 41 3.41 14.80 -21.54
N LEU A 42 3.14 13.52 -21.74
CA LEU A 42 4.12 12.45 -21.60
C LEU A 42 4.30 11.72 -22.92
N THR A 43 5.45 11.07 -23.10
CA THR A 43 5.58 10.03 -24.12
C THR A 43 4.64 8.87 -23.77
N PRO A 44 4.20 8.08 -24.76
CA PRO A 44 3.35 6.91 -24.51
C PRO A 44 3.92 5.98 -23.42
N ASP A 45 5.22 5.67 -23.50
CA ASP A 45 5.88 4.79 -22.54
C ASP A 45 5.84 5.36 -21.12
N ALA A 46 6.14 6.65 -20.97
CA ALA A 46 6.11 7.32 -19.66
C ALA A 46 4.68 7.39 -19.10
N TYR A 47 3.67 7.57 -19.96
CA TYR A 47 2.27 7.53 -19.55
C TYR A 47 1.90 6.14 -19.00
N TYR A 48 2.19 5.07 -19.74
CA TYR A 48 1.88 3.71 -19.30
C TYR A 48 2.60 3.34 -18.00
N GLN A 49 3.89 3.68 -17.88
CA GLN A 49 4.66 3.45 -16.65
C GLN A 49 4.05 4.17 -15.44
N ASN A 50 3.74 5.47 -15.56
CA ASN A 50 3.12 6.20 -14.46
C ASN A 50 1.73 5.65 -14.10
N ARG A 51 0.97 5.19 -15.11
CA ARG A 51 -0.34 4.58 -14.90
C ARG A 51 -0.23 3.25 -14.17
N GLU A 52 0.73 2.40 -14.52
CA GLU A 52 0.99 1.14 -13.83
C GLU A 52 1.40 1.36 -12.37
N ILE A 53 2.30 2.31 -12.12
CA ILE A 53 2.73 2.67 -10.76
C ILE A 53 1.54 3.16 -9.93
N LEU A 54 0.70 4.03 -10.50
CA LEU A 54 -0.50 4.54 -9.82
C LEU A 54 -1.49 3.40 -9.46
N ASN A 55 -1.71 2.46 -10.38
CA ASN A 55 -2.57 1.31 -10.14
C ASN A 55 -1.99 0.41 -9.03
N ALA A 56 -0.67 0.15 -9.06
CA ALA A 56 0.01 -0.64 -8.04
C ALA A 56 -0.03 0.03 -6.67
N ALA A 57 0.16 1.36 -6.60
CA ALA A 57 0.06 2.14 -5.38
C ALA A 57 -1.36 2.06 -4.77
N THR A 58 -2.39 2.20 -5.61
CA THR A 58 -3.79 2.05 -5.21
C THR A 58 -4.07 0.66 -4.64
N ALA A 59 -3.60 -0.39 -5.33
CA ALA A 59 -3.75 -1.77 -4.86
C ALA A 59 -3.02 -2.01 -3.52
N ALA A 60 -1.82 -1.46 -3.35
CA ALA A 60 -1.05 -1.57 -2.12
C ALA A 60 -1.75 -0.91 -0.93
N ILE A 61 -2.34 0.28 -1.11
CA ILE A 61 -3.13 0.96 -0.08
C ILE A 61 -4.34 0.10 0.31
N GLN A 62 -5.04 -0.48 -0.67
CA GLN A 62 -6.18 -1.37 -0.41
C GLN A 62 -5.77 -2.60 0.39
N ILE A 63 -4.64 -3.23 0.07
CA ILE A 63 -4.11 -4.39 0.81
C ILE A 63 -3.82 -4.00 2.27
N ILE A 64 -3.19 -2.85 2.50
CA ILE A 64 -2.90 -2.37 3.86
C ILE A 64 -4.20 -2.13 4.64
N HIS A 65 -5.21 -1.50 4.03
CA HIS A 65 -6.51 -1.31 4.68
C HIS A 65 -7.18 -2.65 5.03
N ASN A 66 -7.15 -3.61 4.11
CA ASN A 66 -7.72 -4.94 4.36
C ASN A 66 -7.01 -5.60 5.56
N LEU A 67 -5.67 -5.60 5.58
CA LEU A 67 -4.89 -6.15 6.69
C LEU A 67 -5.23 -5.45 8.02
N LEU A 68 -5.32 -4.11 8.04
CA LEU A 68 -5.65 -3.36 9.26
C LEU A 68 -7.10 -3.59 9.73
N SER A 69 -8.02 -3.94 8.83
CA SER A 69 -9.41 -4.26 9.17
C SER A 69 -9.59 -5.65 9.79
N GLU A 70 -8.63 -6.56 9.57
CA GLU A 70 -8.67 -7.91 10.14
C GLU A 70 -8.45 -7.86 11.67
N PRO A 71 -9.30 -8.53 12.47
CA PRO A 71 -9.11 -8.60 13.92
C PRO A 71 -7.79 -9.32 14.24
N GLU A 72 -7.07 -8.79 15.23
CA GLU A 72 -5.70 -9.22 15.56
C GLU A 72 -5.61 -10.71 15.94
N GLN A 73 -6.70 -11.27 16.48
CA GLN A 73 -6.85 -12.69 16.82
C GLN A 73 -6.69 -13.63 15.61
N ILE A 74 -6.84 -13.15 14.37
CA ILE A 74 -6.58 -13.95 13.17
C ILE A 74 -5.08 -14.24 13.03
N TYR A 75 -4.20 -13.34 13.46
CA TYR A 75 -2.75 -13.53 13.42
C TYR A 75 -2.23 -14.46 14.52
N GLU A 76 -2.97 -14.61 15.62
CA GLU A 76 -2.66 -15.56 16.69
C GLU A 76 -3.10 -17.00 16.34
N ARG A 77 -4.03 -17.17 15.39
CA ARG A 77 -4.61 -18.46 15.00
C ARG A 77 -4.03 -19.05 13.70
N ARG A 78 -3.14 -18.35 13.01
CA ARG A 78 -2.57 -18.72 11.69
C ARG A 78 -1.16 -19.28 11.79
#